data_AF-A0A268RMV9-F1
#
_entry.id   AF-A0A268RMV9-F1
#
_cell.length_a   1.000
_cell.length_b   1.000
_cell.length_c   1.000
_cell.angle_alpha   90.00
_cell.angle_beta   90.00
_cell.angle_gamma   90.00
#
_symmetry.space_group_name_H-M   'P 1'
#
loop_
_entity.id
_entity.type
_entity.pdbx_description
1 polymer ?
#
loop_
_entity_poly.entity_id
_entity_poly.type
_entity_poly.pdbx_seq_one_letter_code
_entity_poly.pdbx_strand_id
1 'polypeptide(L)' 'GQVIWDMNYDGNGNSRADWMEVVKIAKDLGFEWGGDWTQFKDYPHLQMDFGLSIWELQRGKRPPEAER' A
#
# COMPACT_ATOMS: atom_id res chain seq x y z
N GLY A 1 -7.85 -22.32 6.61
CA GLY A 1 -8.31 -21.23 5.74
C GLY A 1 -7.81 -21.48 4.34
N GLN A 2 -8.57 -21.05 3.32
CA GLN A 2 -8.15 -21.08 1.92
C GLN A 2 -7.50 -19.74 1.58
N VAL A 3 -6.37 -19.77 0.88
CA VAL A 3 -5.74 -18.54 0.38
C VAL A 3 -6.50 -18.07 -0.86
N ILE A 4 -6.86 -16.80 -0.91
CA ILE A 4 -7.57 -16.18 -2.02
C ILE A 4 -6.66 -15.09 -2.61
N TRP A 5 -6.42 -15.17 -3.92
CA TRP A 5 -5.65 -14.20 -4.70
C TRP A 5 -6.51 -13.64 -5.83
N ASP A 6 -7.58 -12.94 -5.47
CA ASP A 6 -8.50 -12.31 -6.42
C ASP A 6 -8.71 -10.83 -6.04
N MET A 7 -8.29 -9.95 -6.95
CA MET A 7 -8.38 -8.50 -6.81
C MET A 7 -9.82 -7.98 -6.91
N ASN A 8 -10.76 -8.82 -7.35
CA ASN A 8 -12.19 -8.49 -7.44
C ASN A 8 -13.02 -9.16 -6.34
N TYR A 9 -12.37 -9.88 -5.43
CA TYR A 9 -13.07 -10.56 -4.34
C TYR A 9 -13.82 -9.56 -3.46
N ASP A 10 -15.10 -9.83 -3.26
CA ASP A 10 -16.01 -9.08 -2.39
C ASP A 10 -16.58 -10.07 -1.36
N GLY A 11 -15.80 -10.32 -0.30
CA GLY A 11 -16.18 -11.22 0.78
C GLY A 11 -17.18 -10.60 1.75
N ASN A 12 -17.30 -9.28 1.77
CA ASN A 12 -18.21 -8.55 2.64
C ASN A 12 -19.57 -8.22 1.98
N GLY A 13 -19.69 -8.40 0.66
CA GLY A 13 -20.93 -8.31 -0.10
C GLY A 13 -21.41 -6.88 -0.40
N ASN A 14 -20.52 -5.88 -0.32
CA ASN A 14 -20.87 -4.47 -0.53
C ASN A 14 -20.72 -4.00 -1.98
N SER A 15 -20.50 -4.93 -2.92
CA SER A 15 -20.24 -4.68 -4.34
C SER A 15 -18.96 -3.90 -4.61
N ARG A 16 -17.98 -3.95 -3.71
CA ARG A 16 -16.63 -3.42 -3.88
C ARG A 16 -15.63 -4.53 -3.62
N ALA A 17 -14.54 -4.49 -4.37
CA ALA A 17 -13.43 -5.39 -4.09
C ALA A 17 -12.83 -5.06 -2.71
N ASP A 18 -12.77 -6.05 -1.82
CA ASP A 18 -12.26 -5.90 -0.45
C ASP A 18 -10.86 -5.27 -0.46
N TRP A 19 -10.00 -5.71 -1.39
CA TRP A 19 -8.64 -5.19 -1.49
C TRP A 19 -8.60 -3.70 -1.85
N MET A 20 -9.53 -3.23 -2.69
CA MET A 20 -9.61 -1.81 -3.03
C MET A 20 -10.08 -0.95 -1.86
N GLU A 21 -10.85 -1.52 -0.93
CA GLU A 21 -11.20 -0.85 0.32
C GLU A 21 -10.00 -0.73 1.25
N VAL A 22 -9.17 -1.77 1.36
CA VAL A 22 -7.89 -1.74 2.10
C VAL A 22 -6.98 -0.66 1.52
N VAL A 23 -6.81 -0.63 0.19
CA VAL A 23 -5.99 0.38 -0.51
C VAL A 23 -6.50 1.78 -0.21
N LYS A 24 -7.83 1.99 -0.24
CA LYS A 24 -8.42 3.29 0.07
C LYS A 24 -8.07 3.75 1.49
N ILE A 25 -8.28 2.87 2.48
CA ILE A 25 -7.96 3.19 3.89
C ILE A 25 -6.45 3.46 4.04
N ALA A 26 -5.60 2.66 3.40
CA ALA A 26 -4.16 2.85 3.47
C ALA A 26 -3.74 4.22 2.90
N LYS A 27 -4.29 4.62 1.74
CA LYS A 27 -4.05 5.95 1.17
C LYS A 27 -4.55 7.07 2.09
N ASP A 28 -5.72 6.91 2.70
CA ASP A 28 -6.27 7.87 3.67
C ASP A 28 -5.34 8.01 4.91
N LEU A 29 -4.60 6.95 5.25
CA LEU A 29 -3.58 6.95 6.31
C LEU A 29 -2.21 7.48 5.86
N GLY A 30 -2.00 7.74 4.56
CA GLY A 30 -0.74 8.24 4.01
C GLY A 30 0.19 7.18 3.41
N PHE A 31 -0.28 5.95 3.19
CA PHE A 31 0.48 4.95 2.46
C PHE A 31 0.47 5.21 0.95
N GLU A 32 1.59 4.93 0.30
CA GLU A 32 1.65 4.68 -1.13
C GLU A 32 1.32 3.21 -1.43
N TRP A 33 0.71 2.97 -2.60
CA TRP A 33 0.29 1.63 -3.02
C TRP A 33 0.98 1.21 -4.32
N GLY A 34 1.55 0.00 -4.35
CA GLY A 34 2.27 -0.52 -5.52
C GLY A 34 1.40 -0.74 -6.76
N GLY A 35 0.07 -0.80 -6.62
CA GLY A 35 -0.85 -0.83 -7.76
C GLY A 35 -0.90 0.47 -8.56
N ASP A 36 -0.49 1.60 -7.97
CA ASP A 36 -0.43 2.91 -8.63
C ASP A 36 0.86 3.14 -9.42
N TRP A 37 1.88 2.29 -9.25
CA TRP A 37 3.15 2.45 -9.94
C TRP A 37 2.99 2.41 -11.46
N THR A 38 3.77 3.24 -12.15
CA THR A 38 3.75 3.33 -13.63
C THR A 38 4.34 2.10 -14.30
N GLN A 39 5.29 1.43 -13.63
CA GLN A 39 5.94 0.20 -14.04
C GLN A 39 6.03 -0.75 -12.84
N PHE A 40 6.13 -2.06 -13.10
CA PHE A 40 6.27 -3.09 -12.06
C PHE A 40 5.19 -3.04 -10.97
N LYS A 41 3.92 -2.89 -11.37
CA LYS A 41 2.79 -2.85 -10.44
C LYS A 41 2.79 -4.04 -9.48
N ASP A 42 2.81 -3.75 -8.20
CA ASP A 42 2.79 -4.73 -7.12
C ASP A 42 1.56 -4.49 -6.24
N TYR A 43 0.48 -5.21 -6.57
CA TYR A 43 -0.83 -4.97 -5.96
C TYR A 43 -0.89 -5.24 -4.45
N PRO A 44 -0.17 -6.21 -3.88
CA PRO A 44 -0.07 -6.38 -2.43
C PRO A 44 0.75 -5.30 -1.68
N HIS A 45 1.58 -4.52 -2.37
CA HIS A 45 2.57 -3.65 -1.72
C HIS A 45 1.98 -2.34 -1.19
N LEU A 46 2.25 -2.02 0.07
CA LEU A 46 1.96 -0.74 0.71
C LEU A 46 3.23 -0.23 1.40
N GLN A 47 3.55 1.05 1.23
CA GLN A 47 4.72 1.66 1.84
C GLN A 47 4.46 3.06 2.40
N MET A 48 5.24 3.42 3.43
CA MET A 48 5.36 4.79 3.95
C MET A 48 6.84 5.11 4.01
N ASP A 49 7.35 5.76 2.97
CA ASP A 49 8.77 6.11 2.86
C ASP A 49 9.05 7.58 3.16
N PHE A 50 7.99 8.39 3.34
CA PHE A 50 8.08 9.82 3.68
C PHE A 50 8.89 10.61 2.64
N GLY A 51 8.77 10.22 1.36
CA GLY A 51 9.51 10.83 0.25
C GLY A 51 10.99 10.43 0.18
N LEU A 52 11.42 9.46 0.98
CA LEU A 52 12.77 8.91 0.94
C LEU A 52 12.83 7.71 0.02
N SER A 53 13.89 7.60 -0.78
CA SER A 53 14.15 6.37 -1.51
C SER A 53 14.53 5.22 -0.58
N ILE A 54 14.27 3.98 -1.01
CA ILE A 54 14.73 2.77 -0.28
C ILE A 54 16.22 2.82 0.02
N TRP A 55 17.02 3.33 -0.91
CA TRP A 55 18.47 3.48 -0.73
C TRP A 55 18.83 4.45 0.40
N GLU A 56 18.09 5.55 0.54
CA GLU A 56 18.29 6.50 1.63
C GLU A 56 17.93 5.89 2.99
N LEU A 57 16.82 5.15 3.05
CA LEU A 57 16.41 4.43 4.25
C LEU A 57 17.45 3.38 4.67
N GLN A 58 17.97 2.60 3.71
CA GLN A 58 19.04 1.63 3.95
C GLN A 58 20.34 2.29 4.44
N ARG A 59 20.61 3.54 4.02
CA ARG A 59 21.76 4.35 4.45
C ARG A 59 21.52 5.03 5.81
N GLY A 60 20.38 4.80 6.44
CA GLY A 60 20.05 5.33 7.76
C GLY A 60 19.40 6.71 7.76
N LYS A 61 19.05 7.28 6.59
CA LYS A 61 18.15 8.43 6.59
C LYS A 61 16.82 7.99 7.21
N ARG A 62 16.21 8.88 7.97
CA ARG A 62 14.94 8.63 8.65
C ARG A 62 13.95 9.73 8.29
N PRO A 63 12.65 9.44 8.35
CA PRO A 63 11.61 10.45 8.24
C PRO A 63 11.83 11.59 9.25
N PRO A 64 11.40 12.81 8.91
CA PRO A 64 11.39 13.94 9.85
C PRO A 64 10.65 13.57 11.14
N GLU A 65 11.07 14.13 12.28
CA GLU A 65 10.45 13.82 13.58
C GLU A 65 8.98 14.23 13.67
N ALA A 66 8.56 15.26 12.93
CA ALA A 66 7.16 15.68 12.83
C ALA A 66 6.26 14.68 12.07
N GLU A 67 6.85 13.75 11.33
CA GLU A 67 6.16 12.74 10.53
C GLU A 67 6.34 11.32 11.10
N ARG A 68 6.98 11.18 12.28
CA ARG A 68 7.14 9.90 12.98
C ARG A 68 5.94 9.51 13.83
#